data_AF-A0A540K484-F1
#
_entry.id   AF-A0A540K484-F1
#
_cell.length_a   1.000
_cell.length_b   1.000
_cell.length_c   1.000
_cell.angle_alpha   90.00
_cell.angle_beta   90.00
_cell.angle_gamma   90.00
#
_symmetry.space_group_name_H-M   'P 1'
#
loop_
_entity.id
_entity.type
_entity.pdbx_description
1 polymer ?
#
loop_
_entity_poly.entity_id
_entity_poly.type
_entity_poly.pdbx_seq_one_letter_code
_entity_poly.pdbx_strand_id
1 'polypeptide(L)'
;MDIHSIALFCFFYSQGCYLGKHRKVMPTALERIIWGFGDGSTIPVFETPIGKIGAAICWENKMRLLRTAMYAKGIEIYCAPTADSMDLW
;
A
#
# COMPACT_ATOMS: atom_id res chain seq x y z
N MET A 1 21.11 9.53 7.53
CA MET A 1 19.78 8.92 7.74
C MET A 1 19.08 9.06 6.41
N ASP A 2 19.07 7.98 5.64
CA ASP A 2 18.74 8.04 4.22
C ASP A 2 17.21 8.14 4.04
N ILE A 3 16.73 9.30 3.59
CA ILE A 3 15.31 9.61 3.33
C ILE A 3 14.69 8.68 2.28
N HIS A 4 15.46 7.78 1.68
CA HIS A 4 15.03 6.80 0.70
C HIS A 4 14.41 5.51 1.30
N SER A 5 14.54 5.28 2.61
CA SER A 5 13.92 4.11 3.25
C SER A 5 12.43 4.40 3.48
N ILE A 6 11.55 3.76 2.71
CA ILE A 6 10.09 3.85 2.87
C ILE A 6 9.47 2.45 2.92
N ALA A 7 8.50 2.23 3.80
CA ALA A 7 7.75 0.98 3.83
C ALA A 7 7.00 0.83 2.50
N LEU A 8 7.21 -0.30 1.83
CA LEU A 8 6.73 -0.52 0.47
C LEU A 8 6.13 -1.92 0.29
N PHE A 9 5.08 -1.98 -0.53
CA PHE A 9 4.46 -3.22 -0.98
C PHE A 9 4.77 -3.41 -2.46
N CYS A 10 5.49 -4.49 -2.81
CA CYS A 10 5.86 -4.80 -4.19
C CYS A 10 4.89 -5.80 -4.82
N PHE A 11 4.52 -5.54 -6.07
CA PHE A 11 3.67 -6.41 -6.87
C PHE A 11 4.51 -7.11 -7.93
N PHE A 12 4.36 -8.42 -8.00
CA PHE A 12 5.01 -9.27 -9.00
C PHE A 12 3.98 -10.11 -9.72
N TYR A 13 4.17 -10.30 -11.02
CA TYR A 13 3.37 -11.19 -11.85
C TYR A 13 3.92 -12.63 -11.84
N SER A 14 3.18 -13.58 -12.42
CA SER A 14 3.38 -15.04 -12.30
C SER A 14 4.70 -15.63 -12.85
N GLN A 15 5.68 -14.81 -13.21
CA GLN A 15 7.03 -15.20 -13.65
C GLN A 15 8.14 -14.31 -13.03
N GLY A 16 7.86 -13.66 -11.90
CA GLY A 16 8.80 -12.74 -11.27
C GLY A 16 8.88 -11.36 -11.94
N CYS A 17 8.01 -11.06 -12.91
CA CYS A 17 7.95 -9.75 -13.54
C CYS A 17 7.45 -8.71 -12.53
N TYR A 18 8.24 -7.67 -12.28
CA TYR A 18 7.86 -6.57 -11.39
C TYR A 18 6.81 -5.67 -12.06
N LEU A 19 5.66 -5.50 -11.40
CA LEU A 19 4.57 -4.66 -11.87
C LEU A 19 4.69 -3.22 -11.33
N GLY A 20 5.14 -3.11 -10.09
CA GLY A 20 5.26 -1.83 -9.41
C GLY A 20 5.27 -1.96 -7.90
N LYS A 21 5.25 -0.82 -7.22
CA LYS A 21 5.24 -0.76 -5.77
C LYS A 21 4.33 0.36 -5.26
N HIS A 22 3.70 0.10 -4.13
CA HIS A 22 3.00 1.10 -3.33
C HIS A 22 3.91 1.54 -2.19
N ARG A 23 4.08 2.85 -2.00
CA ARG A 23 4.83 3.43 -0.89
C ARG A 23 3.87 3.93 0.17
N LYS A 24 4.08 3.54 1.43
CA LYS A 24 3.25 3.99 2.56
C LYS A 24 3.22 5.52 2.59
N VAL A 25 2.04 6.11 2.39
CA VAL A 25 1.84 7.55 2.29
C VAL A 25 2.26 8.24 3.59
N MET A 26 1.90 7.66 4.72
CA MET A 26 2.13 8.24 6.04
C MET A 26 2.59 7.17 7.03
N PRO A 27 3.87 7.17 7.41
CA PRO A 27 4.36 6.34 8.50
C PRO A 27 3.65 6.68 9.82
N THR A 28 3.47 5.67 10.66
CA THR A 28 2.70 5.73 11.91
C THR A 28 3.65 5.97 13.10
N ALA A 29 3.38 7.02 13.88
CA ALA A 29 4.12 7.34 15.11
C ALA A 29 5.66 7.34 14.92
N LEU A 30 6.37 6.46 15.65
CA LEU A 30 7.84 6.38 15.65
C LEU A 30 8.43 5.94 14.31
N GLU A 31 7.63 5.31 13.43
CA GLU A 31 8.07 5.00 12.08
C GLU A 31 8.54 6.27 11.34
N ARG A 32 7.99 7.46 11.66
CA ARG A 32 8.37 8.74 11.02
C ARG A 32 9.80 9.19 11.31
N ILE A 33 10.45 8.60 12.30
CA ILE A 33 11.85 8.91 12.64
C ILE A 33 12.79 8.20 11.66
N ILE A 34 12.37 7.06 11.10
CA ILE A 34 13.23 6.18 10.30
C ILE A 34 12.76 6.01 8.85
N TRP A 35 11.46 6.17 8.58
CA TRP A 35 10.86 5.97 7.26
C TRP A 35 10.44 7.30 6.63
N GLY A 36 10.66 7.42 5.32
CA GLY A 36 10.18 8.54 4.49
C GLY A 36 8.67 8.49 4.23
N PHE A 37 8.14 9.60 3.72
CA PHE A 37 6.74 9.74 3.32
C PHE A 37 6.52 9.35 1.87
N GLY A 38 5.41 8.67 1.61
CA GLY A 38 4.96 8.37 0.25
C GLY A 38 4.13 9.51 -0.31
N ASP A 39 3.75 9.37 -1.57
CA ASP A 39 2.80 10.27 -2.22
C ASP A 39 1.61 9.46 -2.77
N GLY A 40 0.52 10.18 -3.09
CA GLY A 40 -0.67 9.59 -3.69
C GLY A 40 -0.48 9.12 -5.14
N SER A 41 0.64 9.43 -5.79
CA SER A 41 0.92 8.95 -7.16
C SER A 41 1.16 7.44 -7.18
N THR A 42 1.62 6.90 -6.04
CA THR A 42 1.93 5.47 -5.85
C THR A 42 0.78 4.66 -5.24
N ILE A 43 -0.48 4.98 -5.53
CA ILE A 43 -1.65 4.15 -5.15
C ILE A 43 -2.09 3.32 -6.36
N PRO A 44 -1.37 2.24 -6.75
CA PRO A 44 -1.71 1.47 -7.93
C PRO A 44 -2.87 0.51 -7.66
N VAL A 45 -3.64 0.26 -8.71
CA VAL A 45 -4.48 -0.93 -8.85
C VAL A 45 -4.02 -1.57 -10.15
N PHE A 46 -3.50 -2.79 -10.08
CA PHE A 46 -2.97 -3.53 -11.21
C PHE A 46 -4.03 -4.49 -11.74
N GLU A 47 -4.28 -4.44 -13.04
CA GLU A 47 -5.15 -5.41 -13.71
C GLU A 47 -4.37 -6.71 -13.96
N THR A 48 -4.95 -7.83 -13.55
CA THR A 48 -4.37 -9.17 -13.71
C THR A 48 -5.46 -10.16 -14.16
N PRO A 49 -5.11 -11.35 -14.69
CA PRO A 49 -6.12 -12.33 -15.10
C PRO A 49 -7.03 -12.84 -13.99
N ILE A 50 -6.65 -12.64 -12.72
CA ILE A 50 -7.47 -13.02 -11.55
C ILE A 50 -8.27 -11.84 -10.98
N GLY A 51 -8.20 -10.66 -11.62
CA GLY A 51 -8.88 -9.44 -11.21
C GLY A 51 -7.93 -8.28 -10.94
N LYS A 52 -8.51 -7.15 -10.52
CA LYS A 52 -7.80 -5.91 -10.17
C LYS A 52 -7.30 -5.94 -8.74
N ILE A 53 -5.98 -5.94 -8.58
CA ILE A 53 -5.29 -6.09 -7.28
C ILE A 53 -4.69 -4.77 -6.84
N GLY A 54 -4.83 -4.43 -5.56
CA GLY A 54 -4.07 -3.34 -4.94
C GLY A 54 -3.84 -3.59 -3.46
N ALA A 55 -3.10 -2.70 -2.82
CA ALA A 55 -2.74 -2.85 -1.41
C ALA A 55 -2.70 -1.51 -0.67
N ALA A 56 -2.95 -1.55 0.64
CA ALA A 56 -2.71 -0.46 1.58
C ALA A 56 -2.07 -1.01 2.85
N ILE A 57 -1.10 -0.29 3.41
CA ILE A 57 -0.22 -0.83 4.47
C ILE A 57 -0.69 -0.34 5.84
N CYS A 58 -0.96 -1.27 6.76
CA CYS A 58 -1.25 -0.97 8.17
C CYS A 58 -2.28 0.17 8.25
N TRP A 59 -2.04 1.21 9.06
CA TRP A 59 -3.04 2.25 9.30
C TRP A 59 -3.41 3.15 8.11
N GLU A 60 -2.82 2.98 6.93
CA GLU A 60 -3.39 3.53 5.68
C GLU A 60 -4.81 3.02 5.41
N ASN A 61 -5.11 1.81 5.87
CA ASN A 61 -6.44 1.22 5.85
C ASN A 61 -7.46 2.02 6.65
N LYS A 62 -7.06 2.94 7.53
CA LYS A 62 -7.97 3.86 8.25
C LYS A 62 -8.23 5.15 7.46
N MET A 63 -7.44 5.46 6.43
CA MET A 63 -7.58 6.66 5.60
C MET A 63 -8.72 6.52 4.58
N ARG A 64 -9.81 7.26 4.80
CA ARG A 64 -11.01 7.18 3.95
C ARG A 64 -10.74 7.54 2.49
N LEU A 65 -9.98 8.61 2.24
CA LEU A 65 -9.71 9.07 0.87
C LEU A 65 -8.85 8.07 0.08
N LEU A 66 -7.89 7.41 0.75
CA LEU A 66 -7.06 6.39 0.12
C LEU A 66 -7.91 5.21 -0.34
N ARG A 67 -8.77 4.68 0.54
CA ARG A 67 -9.70 3.60 0.18
C ARG A 67 -10.67 4.00 -0.93
N THR A 68 -11.24 5.21 -0.83
CA THR A 68 -12.15 5.74 -1.84
C THR A 68 -11.48 5.84 -3.22
N ALA A 69 -10.21 6.28 -3.26
CA ALA A 69 -9.44 6.33 -4.50
C ALA A 69 -9.19 4.94 -5.10
N MET A 70 -8.98 3.91 -4.26
CA MET A 70 -8.84 2.52 -4.73
C MET A 70 -10.18 1.95 -5.23
N TYR A 71 -11.28 2.26 -4.56
CA TYR A 71 -12.63 1.88 -5.03
C TYR A 71 -12.99 2.55 -6.35
N ALA A 72 -12.64 3.84 -6.53
CA ALA A 72 -12.84 4.55 -7.79
C ALA A 72 -12.05 3.92 -8.96
N LYS A 73 -10.95 3.24 -8.67
CA LYS A 73 -10.16 2.46 -9.64
C LYS A 73 -10.70 1.04 -9.88
N GLY A 74 -11.73 0.63 -9.14
CA GLY A 74 -12.38 -0.68 -9.28
C GLY A 74 -11.55 -1.83 -8.73
N ILE A 75 -10.90 -1.66 -7.59
CA ILE A 75 -10.18 -2.76 -6.92
C ILE A 75 -11.12 -3.92 -6.57
N GLU A 76 -10.70 -5.14 -6.87
CA GLU A 76 -11.45 -6.38 -6.61
C GLU A 76 -10.76 -7.22 -5.53
N ILE A 77 -9.42 -7.26 -5.56
CA ILE A 77 -8.59 -7.96 -4.58
C ILE A 77 -7.82 -6.91 -3.78
N TYR A 78 -8.15 -6.81 -2.50
CA TYR A 78 -7.60 -5.81 -1.59
C TYR A 78 -6.65 -6.43 -0.57
N CYS A 79 -5.35 -6.19 -0.72
CA CYS A 79 -4.33 -6.67 0.21
C CYS A 79 -4.07 -5.66 1.34
N ALA A 80 -4.28 -6.07 2.58
CA ALA A 80 -4.14 -5.21 3.76
C ALA A 80 -3.13 -5.77 4.77
N PRO A 81 -1.82 -5.83 4.44
CA PRO A 81 -0.81 -6.28 5.39
C PRO A 81 -0.72 -5.33 6.58
N THR A 82 -0.60 -5.89 7.77
CA THR A 82 -0.50 -5.12 9.01
C THR A 82 0.49 -5.75 9.98
N ALA A 83 1.08 -4.91 10.82
CA ALA A 83 1.84 -5.32 12.01
C ALA A 83 1.03 -5.10 13.31
N ASP A 84 -0.19 -4.61 13.18
CA ASP A 84 -1.13 -4.38 14.28
C ASP A 84 -1.95 -5.64 14.53
N SER A 85 -1.88 -6.19 15.74
CA SER A 85 -2.57 -7.42 16.15
C SER A 85 -3.73 -7.16 17.13
N MET A 86 -4.22 -5.91 17.22
CA MET A 86 -5.39 -5.59 18.03
C MET A 86 -6.67 -6.21 17.44
N ASP A 87 -7.64 -6.55 18.29
CA ASP A 87 -8.93 -7.13 17.88
C ASP A 87 -9.75 -6.25 16.92
N LEU A 88 -9.54 -4.93 17.01
CA LEU A 88 -10.23 -3.88 16.23
C LEU A 88 -9.48 -3.49 14.95
N TRP A 89 -8.55 -4.34 14.49
CA TRP A 89 -7.91 -4.18 13.20
C TRP A 89 -8.92 -4.31 12.04
#